data_AF-A0A7J9NAB8-F1
#
_entry.id   AF-A0A7J9NAB8-F1
#
_cell.length_a   1.000
_cell.length_b   1.000
_cell.length_c   1.000
_cell.angle_alpha   90.00
_cell.angle_beta   90.00
_cell.angle_gamma   90.00
#
_symmetry.space_group_name_H-M   'P 1'
#
loop_
_entity.id
_entity.type
_entity.pdbx_description
1 polymer ?
#
loop_
_entity_poly.entity_id
_entity_poly.type
_entity_poly.pdbx_seq_one_letter_code
_entity_poly.pdbx_strand_id
1 'polypeptide(L)'
;MNRFAVGPMTTPEYNEWWVRRINDNTHKSNQENSQSIEEYLLVIPSELEIIRQDFERRNANLEKKIEQMEEVKMNLRLDIDVQKLETEKLRKGKNKAEEELEI
;
A
#
# COMPACT_ATOMS: atom_id res chain seq x y z
N MET A 1 20.70 17.78 8.02
CA MET A 1 19.37 17.45 7.45
C MET A 1 19.58 16.46 6.32
N ASN A 2 19.22 15.19 6.55
CA ASN A 2 19.26 14.17 5.50
C ASN A 2 18.09 14.40 4.54
N ARG A 3 18.39 14.49 3.24
CA ARG A 3 17.39 14.63 2.18
C ARG A 3 16.81 13.24 1.94
N PHE A 4 15.61 12.97 2.45
CA PHE A 4 14.84 11.84 1.98
C PHE A 4 14.52 12.10 0.51
N ALA A 5 15.06 11.27 -0.39
CA ALA A 5 14.69 11.29 -1.79
C ALA A 5 13.25 10.80 -1.91
N VAL A 6 12.30 11.73 -1.77
CA VAL A 6 10.90 11.51 -2.10
C VAL A 6 10.86 11.33 -3.61
N GLY A 7 10.62 10.10 -4.07
CA GLY A 7 10.35 9.82 -5.47
C GLY A 7 9.18 10.69 -5.98
N PRO A 8 9.06 10.90 -7.29
CA PRO A 8 8.01 11.75 -7.84
C PRO A 8 6.64 11.29 -7.30
N MET A 9 5.97 12.18 -6.57
CA MET A 9 4.66 11.93 -5.96
C MET A 9 3.62 11.62 -7.05
N THR A 10 3.86 12.14 -8.25
CA THR A 10 3.00 12.11 -9.43
C THR A 10 3.33 10.91 -10.31
N THR A 11 2.29 10.14 -10.60
CA THR A 11 2.32 8.99 -11.50
C THR A 11 2.51 9.44 -12.96
N PRO A 12 2.97 8.56 -13.87
CA PRO A 12 3.10 8.87 -15.29
C PRO A 12 1.81 9.45 -15.90
N GLU A 13 0.66 8.98 -15.43
CA GLU A 13 -0.68 9.41 -15.83
C GLU A 13 -0.93 10.90 -15.52
N TYR A 14 -0.43 11.42 -14.39
CA TYR A 14 -0.51 12.85 -14.06
C TYR A 14 0.30 13.70 -15.04
N ASN A 15 1.49 13.23 -15.43
CA ASN A 15 2.36 13.96 -16.36
C ASN A 15 1.76 13.96 -17.78
N GLU A 16 1.20 12.83 -18.23
CA GLU A 16 0.49 12.77 -19.52
C GLU A 16 -0.73 13.68 -19.56
N TRP A 17 -1.50 13.71 -18.47
CA TRP A 17 -2.64 14.61 -18.33
C TRP A 17 -2.22 16.09 -18.33
N TRP A 18 -1.11 16.43 -17.66
CA TRP A 18 -0.57 17.79 -17.63
C TRP A 18 -0.13 18.28 -19.02
N VAL A 19 0.54 17.42 -19.80
CA VAL A 19 0.98 17.73 -21.17
C VAL A 19 -0.20 17.95 -22.13
N ARG A 20 -1.34 17.30 -21.88
CA ARG A 20 -2.55 17.41 -22.72
C ARG A 20 -3.41 18.64 -22.41
N ARG A 21 -3.22 19.32 -21.27
CA ARG A 21 -3.97 20.55 -20.97
C ARG A 21 -3.42 21.74 -21.75
N ILE A 22 -4.15 22.16 -22.77
CA ILE A 22 -4.06 23.53 -23.28
C ILE A 22 -4.69 24.42 -22.21
N ASN A 23 -3.90 25.34 -21.64
CA ASN A 23 -4.24 26.25 -20.55
C ASN A 23 -5.68 26.83 -20.59
N ASP A 24 -6.61 26.21 -19.86
CA ASP A 24 -8.03 26.63 -19.73
C ASP A 24 -8.23 27.87 -18.84
N ASN A 25 -7.17 28.48 -18.31
CA ASN A 25 -7.28 29.67 -17.45
C ASN A 25 -7.55 30.98 -18.23
N THR A 26 -7.77 30.91 -19.54
CA THR A 26 -8.21 32.06 -20.33
C THR A 26 -9.62 31.79 -20.84
N HIS A 27 -10.62 32.33 -20.15
CA HIS A 27 -12.00 32.30 -20.63
C HIS A 27 -12.09 33.15 -21.90
N LYS A 28 -11.76 32.57 -23.07
CA LYS A 28 -11.96 33.23 -24.36
C LYS A 28 -13.45 33.13 -24.65
N SER A 29 -14.20 34.15 -24.24
CA SER A 29 -15.62 34.31 -24.57
C SER A 29 -15.78 34.43 -26.07
N ASN A 30 -15.88 33.31 -26.78
CA ASN A 30 -16.34 33.26 -28.16
C ASN A 30 -17.61 32.41 -28.19
N GLN A 31 -18.70 33.16 -28.04
CA GLN A 31 -20.04 32.90 -28.48
C GLN A 31 -20.02 32.28 -29.90
N GLU A 32 -20.25 30.97 -30.00
CA GLU A 32 -20.91 30.29 -31.15
C GLU A 32 -20.98 28.75 -30.92
N ASN A 33 -22.02 28.37 -30.19
CA ASN A 33 -22.90 27.19 -30.34
C ASN A 33 -22.35 25.88 -30.97
N SER A 34 -22.49 24.82 -30.16
CA SER A 34 -23.17 23.53 -30.46
C SER A 34 -22.38 22.22 -30.25
N GLN A 35 -21.40 22.21 -29.35
CA GLN A 35 -21.15 20.99 -28.56
C GLN A 35 -22.00 21.08 -27.29
N SER A 36 -22.80 20.06 -27.01
CA SER A 36 -23.73 20.08 -25.88
C SER A 36 -22.93 20.30 -24.60
N ILE A 37 -23.46 21.13 -23.70
CA ILE A 37 -22.93 21.28 -22.34
C ILE A 37 -22.69 19.90 -21.70
N GLU A 38 -23.49 18.89 -22.04
CA GLU A 38 -23.33 17.48 -21.69
C GLU A 38 -22.00 16.83 -22.14
N GLU A 39 -21.46 17.20 -23.31
CA GLU A 39 -20.18 16.71 -23.83
C GLU A 39 -18.97 17.41 -23.17
N TYR A 40 -19.14 18.68 -22.74
CA TYR A 40 -18.21 19.38 -21.84
C TYR A 40 -18.30 18.88 -20.38
N LEU A 41 -19.45 18.31 -20.00
CA LEU A 41 -19.71 17.61 -18.75
C LEU A 41 -19.35 16.12 -18.82
N LEU A 42 -18.63 15.66 -19.86
CA LEU A 42 -17.80 14.47 -19.71
C LEU A 42 -16.78 14.78 -18.62
N VAL A 43 -17.17 14.44 -17.39
CA VAL A 43 -16.58 14.85 -16.11
C VAL A 43 -15.10 14.50 -16.10
N ILE A 44 -14.25 15.39 -16.64
CA ILE A 44 -12.81 15.31 -16.46
C ILE A 44 -12.63 15.52 -14.95
N PRO A 45 -12.16 14.50 -14.21
CA PRO A 45 -11.99 14.65 -12.78
C PRO A 45 -10.96 15.77 -12.56
N SER A 46 -11.25 16.67 -11.62
CA SER A 46 -10.29 17.70 -11.25
C SER A 46 -8.98 17.05 -10.77
N GLU A 47 -7.86 17.77 -10.84
CA GLU A 47 -6.58 17.29 -10.29
C GLU A 47 -6.71 16.74 -8.88
N LEU A 48 -7.48 17.44 -8.05
CA LEU A 48 -7.70 17.06 -6.67
C LEU A 48 -8.47 15.75 -6.56
N GLU A 49 -9.43 15.52 -7.44
CA GLU A 49 -10.20 14.28 -7.47
C GLU A 49 -9.33 13.09 -7.91
N ILE A 50 -8.45 13.29 -8.89
CA ILE A 50 -7.48 12.27 -9.31
C ILE A 50 -6.50 11.94 -8.17
N ILE A 51 -5.93 12.98 -7.55
CA ILE A 51 -4.99 12.84 -6.42
C ILE A 51 -5.66 12.14 -5.23
N ARG A 52 -6.92 12.47 -4.94
CA ARG A 52 -7.70 11.84 -3.86
C ARG A 52 -7.89 10.36 -4.12
N GLN A 53 -8.31 9.98 -5.33
CA GLN A 53 -8.52 8.58 -5.70
C GLN A 53 -7.21 7.76 -5.64
N ASP A 54 -6.09 8.34 -6.10
CA ASP A 54 -4.78 7.71 -5.99
C ASP A 54 -4.35 7.54 -4.54
N PHE A 55 -4.61 8.53 -3.69
CA PHE A 55 -4.33 8.45 -2.26
C PHE A 55 -5.16 7.34 -1.60
N GLU A 56 -6.47 7.29 -1.85
CA GLU A 56 -7.37 6.24 -1.33
C GLU A 56 -6.90 4.85 -1.77
N ARG A 57 -6.52 4.68 -3.04
CA ARG A 57 -6.00 3.42 -3.58
C ARG A 57 -4.70 2.99 -2.89
N ARG A 58 -3.76 3.92 -2.71
CA ARG A 58 -2.50 3.65 -2.00
C ARG A 58 -2.76 3.28 -0.55
N ASN A 59 -3.70 3.95 0.11
CA ASN A 59 -4.05 3.67 1.50
C ASN A 59 -4.64 2.26 1.66
N ALA A 60 -5.58 1.86 0.80
CA ALA A 60 -6.15 0.51 0.81
C ALA A 60 -5.10 -0.58 0.57
N ASN A 61 -4.12 -0.34 -0.30
CA ASN A 61 -3.00 -1.26 -0.52
C ASN A 61 -2.12 -1.40 0.74
N LEU A 62 -1.82 -0.27 1.40
CA LEU A 62 -1.06 -0.26 2.64
C LEU A 62 -1.78 -0.99 3.77
N GLU A 63 -3.09 -0.78 3.94
CA GLU A 63 -3.91 -1.49 4.92
C GLU A 63 -3.85 -3.01 4.70
N LYS A 64 -4.03 -3.47 3.45
CA LYS A 64 -3.89 -4.89 3.11
C LYS A 64 -2.50 -5.44 3.42
N LYS A 65 -1.44 -4.67 3.17
CA LYS A 65 -0.07 -5.10 3.47
C LYS A 65 0.20 -5.17 4.98
N ILE A 66 -0.41 -4.28 5.76
CA ILE A 66 -0.35 -4.32 7.22
C ILE A 66 -1.03 -5.59 7.74
N GLU A 67 -2.25 -5.88 7.27
CA GLU A 67 -3.00 -7.09 7.65
C GLU A 67 -2.20 -8.37 7.38
N GLN A 68 -1.63 -8.50 6.16
CA GLN A 68 -0.78 -9.64 5.80
C GLN A 68 0.45 -9.76 6.71
N MET A 69 1.06 -8.64 7.09
CA MET A 69 2.23 -8.65 7.96
C MET A 69 1.87 -9.02 9.41
N GLU A 70 0.69 -8.62 9.89
CA GLU A 70 0.17 -9.03 11.19
C GLU A 70 -0.13 -10.53 11.24
N GLU A 71 -0.71 -11.08 10.17
CA GLU A 71 -0.93 -12.53 10.02
C GLU A 71 0.39 -13.30 10.08
N VAL A 72 1.39 -12.92 9.27
CA VAL A 72 2.72 -13.55 9.27
C VAL A 72 3.37 -13.46 10.64
N LYS A 73 3.26 -12.31 11.32
CA LYS A 73 3.80 -12.12 12.68
C LYS A 73 3.14 -13.05 13.69
N MET A 74 1.84 -13.30 13.60
CA MET A 74 1.15 -14.25 14.48
C MET A 74 1.61 -15.68 14.22
N ASN A 75 1.72 -16.10 12.96
CA ASN A 75 2.20 -17.44 12.60
C ASN A 75 3.63 -17.68 13.11
N LEU A 76 4.54 -16.72 12.92
CA LEU A 76 5.91 -16.82 13.43
C LEU A 76 5.98 -16.94 14.96
N ARG A 77 5.06 -16.29 15.69
CA ARG A 77 4.99 -16.45 17.16
C ARG A 77 4.59 -17.87 17.54
N LEU A 78 3.61 -18.45 16.84
CA LEU A 78 3.20 -19.84 17.06
C LEU A 78 4.35 -20.80 16.77
N ASP A 79 5.09 -20.60 15.67
CA ASP A 79 6.24 -21.42 15.32
C ASP A 79 7.34 -21.38 16.40
N ILE A 80 7.61 -20.19 16.97
CA ILE A 80 8.55 -20.04 18.08
C ILE A 80 8.07 -20.83 19.30
N ASP A 81 6.79 -20.74 19.65
CA ASP A 81 6.22 -21.45 20.80
C ASP A 81 6.27 -22.98 20.60
N VAL A 82 6.03 -23.46 19.37
CA VAL A 82 6.15 -24.88 19.00
C VAL A 82 7.60 -25.35 19.16
N GLN A 83 8.57 -24.64 18.58
CA GLN A 83 9.99 -24.98 18.70
C GLN A 83 10.46 -24.98 20.17
N LYS A 84 9.97 -24.04 20.97
CA LYS A 84 10.25 -23.98 22.41
C LYS A 84 9.69 -25.20 23.15
N LEU A 85 8.49 -25.65 22.81
CA LEU A 85 7.89 -26.84 23.41
C LEU A 85 8.64 -28.12 23.02
N GLU A 86 9.03 -28.25 21.75
CA GLU A 86 9.79 -29.40 21.25
C GLU A 86 11.17 -29.51 21.92
N THR A 87 11.89 -28.39 22.02
CA THR A 87 13.20 -28.33 22.67
C THR A 87 13.11 -28.67 24.16
N GLU A 88 12.08 -28.20 24.87
CA GLU A 88 11.86 -28.55 26.27
C GLU A 88 11.52 -30.03 26.44
N LYS A 89 10.72 -30.61 25.55
CA LYS A 89 10.41 -32.04 25.56
C LYS A 89 11.65 -32.89 25.32
N LEU A 90 12.50 -32.50 24.38
CA LEU A 90 13.78 -33.17 24.11
C LEU A 90 14.72 -33.09 25.31
N ARG A 91 14.81 -31.93 25.98
CA ARG A 91 15.61 -31.75 27.20
C ARG A 91 15.15 -32.69 28.32
N LYS A 92 13.85 -32.74 28.58
CA LYS A 92 13.28 -33.66 29.59
C LYS A 92 13.54 -35.12 29.25
N GLY A 93 13.42 -35.50 27.98
CA GLY A 93 13.73 -36.86 27.51
C GLY A 93 15.20 -37.24 27.72
N LYS A 94 16.13 -36.32 27.42
CA LYS A 94 17.57 -36.52 27.64
C LYS A 94 17.90 -36.70 29.11
N ASN A 95 17.42 -35.81 29.98
CA ASN A 95 17.67 -35.89 31.41
C ASN A 95 17.19 -37.22 32.00
N LYS A 96 16.00 -37.69 31.58
CA LYS A 96 15.48 -38.99 32.04
C LYS A 96 16.34 -40.17 31.58
N ALA A 97 16.82 -40.16 30.33
CA ALA A 97 17.68 -41.23 29.83
C ALA A 97 19.07 -41.23 30.51
N GLU A 98 19.58 -40.06 30.88
CA GLU A 98 20.84 -39.92 31.63
C GLU A 98 20.70 -40.44 33.07
N GLU A 99 19.61 -40.11 33.76
CA GLU A 99 19.28 -40.68 35.08
C GLU A 99 19.14 -42.22 35.05
N GLU A 100 18.59 -42.79 33.97
CA GLU A 100 18.46 -44.25 33.80
C GLU A 100 19.80 -44.96 33.52
N LEU A 101 20.81 -44.25 33.00
CA LEU A 101 22.15 -44.79 32.73
C LEU A 101 23.13 -44.66 33.92
N GLU A 102 22.80 -43.84 34.92
CA GLU A 102 23.57 -43.70 36.17
C GLU A 102 23.19 -44.73 37.25
N ILE A 103 22.36 -45.73 36.93
CA ILE A 103 21.98 -46.88 37.78
C ILE A 103 22.85 -48.10 37.43
#